data_AF-A0A660ZYK9-F1
#
_entry.id   AF-A0A660ZYK9-F1
#
_cell.length_a   1.000
_cell.length_b   1.000
_cell.length_c   1.000
_cell.angle_alpha   90.00
_cell.angle_beta   90.00
_cell.angle_gamma   90.00
#
_symmetry.space_group_name_H-M   'P 1'
#
loop_
_entity.id
_entity.type
_entity.pdbx_description
1 polymer ?
#
loop_
_entity_poly.entity_id
_entity_poly.type
_entity_poly.pdbx_seq_one_letter_code
_entity_poly.pdbx_strand_id
1 'polypeptide(L)'
;MSDLSFLVRGRSVDLVAMTARRALQTTLGLGDEVLDLMRDQLVCIAGVEDASAAEWSAAIASHQHWFNPNKHRFASFVSADGAFAAIKGNGDWPSPWLREIVDTDRPDLVAARESGKLEDLLAGWMAPPSEAGAFAVSFIAYDLEDGVSRLPVGHWPGSGYEFLQAVLWTIVLRAEDAAAARARAEELLVTRTRTSGMLVHPHMEGYTAVGAARPCKTTTEVQA
;
A
#
# COMPACT_ATOMS: atom_id res chain seq x y z
N MET A 1 10.27 -15.36 -12.53
CA MET A 1 9.01 -15.35 -11.77
C MET A 1 9.05 -14.12 -10.90
N SER A 2 7.94 -13.41 -10.85
CA SER A 2 7.75 -12.20 -10.05
C SER A 2 6.49 -12.34 -9.23
N ASP A 3 6.35 -11.53 -8.18
CA ASP A 3 5.03 -11.32 -7.58
C ASP A 3 4.25 -10.30 -8.43
N LEU A 4 2.93 -10.44 -8.47
CA LEU A 4 2.02 -9.41 -8.99
C LEU A 4 1.34 -8.73 -7.80
N SER A 5 1.47 -7.40 -7.70
CA SER A 5 0.76 -6.61 -6.69
C SER A 5 -0.32 -5.74 -7.35
N PHE A 6 -1.54 -5.83 -6.85
CA PHE A 6 -2.71 -5.08 -7.32
C PHE A 6 -3.24 -4.22 -6.17
N LEU A 7 -3.15 -2.91 -6.33
CA LEU A 7 -3.59 -1.92 -5.34
C LEU A 7 -4.92 -1.31 -5.76
N VAL A 8 -5.83 -1.16 -4.81
CA VAL A 8 -7.17 -0.60 -5.02
C VAL A 8 -7.47 0.49 -4.01
N ARG A 9 -7.97 1.63 -4.49
CA ARG A 9 -8.41 2.75 -3.66
C ARG A 9 -9.82 3.19 -4.02
N GLY A 10 -10.60 3.64 -3.04
CA GLY A 10 -11.85 4.35 -3.31
C GLY A 10 -11.63 5.66 -4.11
N ARG A 11 -12.50 5.95 -5.07
CA ARG A 11 -12.55 7.25 -5.77
C ARG A 11 -13.12 8.35 -4.87
N SER A 12 -14.03 7.96 -3.98
CA SER A 12 -14.56 8.82 -2.93
C SER A 12 -13.64 8.81 -1.73
N VAL A 13 -13.90 9.75 -0.83
CA VAL A 13 -13.33 9.80 0.51
C VAL A 13 -13.40 8.45 1.22
N ASP A 14 -12.28 7.99 1.80
CA ASP A 14 -12.24 6.83 2.69
C ASP A 14 -12.59 7.28 4.12
N LEU A 15 -13.82 6.98 4.55
CA LEU A 15 -14.32 7.33 5.87
C LEU A 15 -13.58 6.61 7.00
N VAL A 16 -13.03 5.42 6.76
CA VAL A 16 -12.27 4.65 7.76
C VAL A 16 -10.93 5.35 8.00
N ALA A 17 -10.21 5.66 6.92
CA ALA A 17 -8.94 6.37 7.01
C ALA A 17 -9.11 7.77 7.62
N MET A 18 -10.17 8.51 7.24
CA MET A 18 -10.49 9.80 7.85
C MET A 18 -10.81 9.72 9.34
N THR A 19 -11.62 8.74 9.75
CA THR A 19 -12.01 8.57 11.16
C THR A 19 -10.80 8.21 12.00
N ALA A 20 -9.97 7.29 11.50
CA ALA A 20 -8.69 6.94 12.10
C ALA A 20 -7.78 8.17 12.23
N ARG A 21 -7.55 8.91 11.15
CA ARG A 21 -6.74 10.14 11.19
C ARG A 21 -7.24 11.10 12.26
N ARG A 22 -8.55 11.32 12.33
CA ARG A 22 -9.15 12.17 13.35
C ARG A 22 -8.88 11.66 14.76
N ALA A 23 -9.03 10.36 15.00
CA ALA A 23 -8.74 9.76 16.31
C ALA A 23 -7.25 9.91 16.70
N LEU A 24 -6.33 9.75 15.75
CA LEU A 24 -4.89 10.04 15.96
C LEU A 24 -4.69 11.50 16.37
N GLN A 25 -5.25 12.44 15.62
CA GLN A 25 -5.08 13.87 15.86
C GLN A 25 -5.72 14.33 17.18
N THR A 26 -6.94 13.87 17.47
CA THR A 26 -7.73 14.38 18.61
C THR A 26 -7.64 13.50 19.85
N THR A 27 -7.92 12.20 19.71
CA THR A 27 -8.04 11.29 20.87
C THR A 27 -6.67 10.90 21.41
N LEU A 28 -5.70 10.69 20.51
CA LEU A 28 -4.31 10.41 20.89
C LEU A 28 -3.46 11.69 20.98
N GLY A 29 -4.06 12.88 20.75
CA GLY A 29 -3.44 14.17 21.00
C GLY A 29 -2.28 14.53 20.06
N LEU A 30 -2.20 13.92 18.87
CA LEU A 30 -1.08 14.11 17.95
C LEU A 30 -1.19 15.39 17.11
N GLY A 31 -2.36 16.02 17.06
CA GLY A 31 -2.56 17.29 16.35
C GLY A 31 -1.96 17.31 14.94
N ASP A 32 -1.16 18.32 14.64
CA ASP A 32 -0.57 18.54 13.31
C ASP A 32 0.68 17.68 13.04
N GLU A 33 1.05 16.78 13.95
CA GLU A 33 2.07 15.75 13.72
C GLU A 33 1.63 14.80 12.60
N VAL A 34 0.36 14.38 12.63
CA VAL A 34 -0.24 13.49 11.62
C VAL A 34 -0.95 14.35 10.57
N LEU A 35 -0.39 14.39 9.37
CA LEU A 35 -0.90 15.20 8.26
C LEU A 35 -1.94 14.46 7.46
N ASP A 36 -1.70 13.18 7.19
CA ASP A 36 -2.63 12.37 6.44
C ASP A 36 -2.57 10.88 6.78
N LEU A 37 -3.64 10.18 6.43
CA LEU A 37 -3.74 8.73 6.53
C LEU A 37 -4.50 8.19 5.33
N MET A 38 -3.86 7.29 4.61
CA MET A 38 -4.39 6.65 3.42
C MET A 38 -4.53 5.15 3.66
N ARG A 39 -5.53 4.57 3.02
CA ARG A 39 -5.82 3.14 3.07
C ARG A 39 -6.09 2.63 1.66
N ASP A 40 -5.41 1.54 1.32
CA ASP A 40 -5.56 0.85 0.05
C ASP A 40 -5.76 -0.64 0.31
N GLN A 41 -6.57 -1.29 -0.51
CA GLN A 41 -6.60 -2.75 -0.54
C GLN A 41 -5.43 -3.24 -1.37
N LEU A 42 -4.77 -4.29 -0.89
CA LEU A 42 -3.69 -4.96 -1.58
C LEU A 42 -4.08 -6.41 -1.87
N VAL A 43 -3.87 -6.79 -3.13
CA VAL A 43 -3.86 -8.18 -3.57
C VAL A 43 -2.46 -8.50 -4.08
N CYS A 44 -1.82 -9.54 -3.55
CA CYS A 44 -0.56 -10.07 -4.09
C CYS A 44 -0.75 -11.51 -4.58
N ILE A 45 -0.13 -11.83 -5.73
CA ILE A 45 -0.12 -13.18 -6.30
C ILE A 45 1.33 -13.61 -6.47
N ALA A 46 1.71 -14.74 -5.89
CA ALA A 46 3.09 -15.21 -5.93
C ALA A 46 3.44 -15.85 -7.28
N GLY A 47 4.66 -15.61 -7.78
CA GLY A 47 5.23 -16.40 -8.88
C GLY A 47 4.50 -16.26 -10.23
N VAL A 48 3.87 -15.12 -10.47
CA VAL A 48 3.32 -14.77 -11.78
C VAL A 48 4.48 -14.55 -12.75
N GLU A 49 4.38 -15.09 -13.95
CA GLU A 49 5.31 -14.74 -15.03
C GLU A 49 5.01 -13.33 -15.54
N ASP A 50 6.05 -12.51 -15.73
CA ASP A 50 5.91 -11.12 -16.17
C ASP A 50 5.07 -11.01 -17.46
N ALA A 51 5.21 -11.97 -18.38
CA ALA A 51 4.43 -12.05 -19.63
C ALA A 51 2.93 -12.28 -19.41
N SER A 52 2.52 -12.86 -18.28
CA SER A 52 1.13 -13.12 -17.91
C SER A 52 0.56 -12.08 -16.93
N ALA A 53 1.37 -11.12 -16.47
CA ALA A 53 0.97 -10.13 -15.47
C ALA A 53 -0.26 -9.30 -15.91
N ALA A 54 -0.34 -8.94 -17.20
CA ALA A 54 -1.47 -8.20 -17.75
C ALA A 54 -2.77 -9.01 -17.74
N GLU A 55 -2.70 -10.31 -18.06
CA GLU A 55 -3.85 -11.21 -18.02
C GLU A 55 -4.39 -11.36 -16.59
N TRP A 56 -3.50 -11.54 -15.61
CA TRP A 56 -3.87 -11.56 -14.20
C TRP A 56 -4.47 -10.24 -13.71
N SER A 57 -3.88 -9.10 -14.11
CA SER A 57 -4.43 -7.78 -13.79
C SER A 57 -5.87 -7.63 -14.31
N ALA A 58 -6.12 -8.02 -15.56
CA ALA A 58 -7.44 -7.99 -16.16
C ALA A 58 -8.42 -8.93 -15.44
N ALA A 59 -7.97 -10.13 -15.07
CA ALA A 59 -8.77 -11.08 -14.30
C ALA A 59 -9.20 -10.47 -12.95
N ILE A 60 -8.27 -9.94 -12.16
CA ILE A 60 -8.56 -9.29 -10.86
C ILE A 60 -9.54 -8.12 -11.06
N ALA A 61 -9.30 -7.26 -12.05
CA ALA A 61 -10.18 -6.12 -12.34
C ALA A 61 -11.60 -6.53 -12.78
N SER A 62 -11.77 -7.73 -13.36
CA SER A 62 -13.09 -8.25 -13.73
C SER A 62 -13.95 -8.69 -12.54
N HIS A 63 -13.32 -8.93 -11.38
CA HIS A 63 -13.98 -9.40 -10.18
C HIS A 63 -14.59 -8.25 -9.36
N GLN A 64 -15.91 -8.09 -9.48
CA GLN A 64 -16.71 -7.03 -8.81
C GLN A 64 -16.57 -6.96 -7.29
N HIS A 65 -16.21 -8.07 -6.64
CA HIS A 65 -16.00 -8.12 -5.19
C HIS A 65 -14.69 -7.43 -4.76
N TRP A 66 -13.74 -7.25 -5.69
CA TRP A 66 -12.46 -6.56 -5.45
C TRP A 66 -12.42 -5.19 -6.12
N PHE A 67 -12.89 -5.11 -7.36
CA PHE A 67 -12.83 -3.89 -8.12
C PHE A 67 -14.18 -3.53 -8.72
N ASN A 68 -14.62 -2.30 -8.45
CA ASN A 68 -15.75 -1.70 -9.12
C ASN A 68 -15.25 -0.45 -9.87
N PRO A 69 -15.25 -0.41 -11.21
CA PRO A 69 -14.69 0.70 -11.98
C PRO A 69 -15.36 2.04 -11.70
N ASN A 70 -16.61 2.04 -11.23
CA ASN A 70 -17.33 3.26 -10.89
C ASN A 70 -16.96 3.81 -9.51
N LYS A 71 -16.45 2.96 -8.61
CA LYS A 71 -16.17 3.32 -7.21
C LYS A 71 -14.68 3.33 -6.89
N HIS A 72 -13.87 2.59 -7.62
CA HIS A 72 -12.46 2.34 -7.27
C HIS A 72 -11.51 2.84 -8.36
N ARG A 73 -10.29 3.16 -7.94
CA ARG A 73 -9.07 3.28 -8.74
C ARG A 73 -8.22 2.05 -8.51
N PHE A 74 -7.40 1.70 -9.49
CA PHE A 74 -6.44 0.63 -9.32
C PHE A 74 -5.11 0.90 -10.01
N ALA A 75 -4.07 0.22 -9.55
CA ALA A 75 -2.85 0.02 -10.28
C ALA A 75 -2.31 -1.38 -9.98
N SER A 76 -1.81 -2.06 -11.00
CA SER A 76 -1.16 -3.34 -10.91
C SER A 76 0.32 -3.22 -11.28
N PHE A 77 1.15 -4.00 -10.60
CA PHE A 77 2.59 -3.89 -10.68
C PHE A 77 3.22 -5.27 -10.71
N VAL A 78 4.26 -5.41 -11.53
CA VAL A 78 5.29 -6.43 -11.27
C VAL A 78 6.03 -5.98 -10.01
N SER A 79 6.06 -6.84 -9.01
CA SER A 79 6.74 -6.60 -7.73
C SER A 79 7.93 -7.52 -7.56
N ALA A 80 8.84 -7.14 -6.67
CA ALA A 80 9.93 -7.98 -6.22
C ALA A 80 9.37 -9.11 -5.35
N ASP A 81 9.98 -10.29 -5.49
CA ASP A 81 9.61 -11.47 -4.71
C ASP A 81 9.88 -11.25 -3.22
N GLY A 82 9.12 -11.96 -2.38
CA GLY A 82 9.37 -12.03 -0.94
C GLY A 82 8.23 -11.51 -0.08
N ALA A 83 7.16 -10.98 -0.67
CA ALA A 83 5.94 -10.62 0.06
C ALA A 83 5.44 -11.79 0.91
N PHE A 84 5.37 -12.99 0.33
CA PHE A 84 4.93 -14.21 1.01
C PHE A 84 5.93 -14.73 2.05
N ALA A 85 7.23 -14.50 1.85
CA ALA A 85 8.24 -14.81 2.86
C ALA A 85 8.08 -13.89 4.08
N ALA A 86 7.87 -12.60 3.85
CA ALA A 86 7.69 -11.59 4.90
C ALA A 86 6.47 -11.91 5.78
N ILE A 87 5.31 -12.22 5.17
CA ILE A 87 4.10 -12.51 5.95
C ILE A 87 4.20 -13.82 6.75
N LYS A 88 5.00 -14.78 6.28
CA LYS A 88 5.32 -16.04 6.98
C LYS A 88 6.36 -15.83 8.10
N GLY A 89 6.78 -14.59 8.37
CA GLY A 89 7.78 -14.24 9.38
C GLY A 89 9.22 -14.55 8.97
N ASN A 90 9.47 -14.83 7.70
CA ASN A 90 10.79 -15.24 7.18
C ASN A 90 11.54 -14.09 6.47
N GLY A 91 11.37 -12.85 6.94
CA GLY A 91 12.08 -11.69 6.40
C GLY A 91 11.27 -10.39 6.45
N ASP A 92 11.82 -9.35 5.86
CA ASP A 92 11.16 -8.06 5.68
C ASP A 92 10.44 -8.00 4.34
N TRP A 93 9.46 -7.11 4.23
CA TRP A 93 8.82 -6.83 2.95
C TRP A 93 9.86 -6.31 1.93
N PRO A 94 9.83 -6.76 0.67
CA PRO A 94 10.85 -6.40 -0.32
C PRO A 94 10.96 -4.88 -0.52
N SER A 95 12.19 -4.40 -0.71
CA SER A 95 12.47 -2.98 -0.99
C SER A 95 13.62 -2.85 -2.00
N PRO A 96 13.41 -2.21 -3.17
CA PRO A 96 12.13 -1.69 -3.66
C PRO A 96 11.11 -2.81 -3.88
N TRP A 97 9.85 -2.54 -3.53
CA TRP A 97 8.76 -3.51 -3.65
C TRP A 97 8.19 -3.54 -5.07
N LEU A 98 7.66 -2.41 -5.54
CA LEU A 98 7.05 -2.28 -6.86
C LEU A 98 8.16 -1.98 -7.87
N ARG A 99 8.18 -2.71 -9.00
CA ARG A 99 9.25 -2.60 -10.01
C ARG A 99 8.76 -2.01 -11.33
N GLU A 100 7.57 -2.39 -11.78
CA GLU A 100 7.02 -1.94 -13.06
C GLU A 100 5.49 -1.83 -12.99
N ILE A 101 4.89 -0.84 -13.66
CA ILE A 101 3.43 -0.74 -13.82
C ILE A 101 2.99 -1.66 -14.96
N VAL A 102 2.11 -2.59 -14.64
CA VAL A 102 1.43 -3.45 -15.61
C VAL A 102 0.24 -2.70 -16.20
N ASP A 103 -0.70 -2.28 -15.35
CA ASP A 103 -1.93 -1.60 -15.76
C ASP A 103 -2.43 -0.64 -14.67
N THR A 104 -3.19 0.38 -15.06
CA THR A 104 -3.79 1.33 -14.13
C THR A 104 -4.87 2.18 -14.80
N ASP A 105 -5.89 2.58 -14.03
CA ASP A 105 -6.88 3.56 -14.47
C ASP A 105 -6.52 5.02 -14.11
N ARG A 106 -5.27 5.24 -13.66
CA ARG A 106 -4.74 6.56 -13.30
C ARG A 106 -3.95 7.20 -14.44
N PRO A 107 -4.48 8.25 -15.09
CA PRO A 107 -3.81 8.87 -16.24
C PRO A 107 -2.46 9.52 -15.88
N ASP A 108 -2.31 9.98 -14.63
CA ASP A 108 -1.06 10.56 -14.14
C ASP A 108 0.06 9.52 -14.02
N LEU A 109 -0.26 8.29 -13.61
CA LEU A 109 0.69 7.18 -13.59
C LEU A 109 1.07 6.69 -14.99
N VAL A 110 0.10 6.66 -15.90
CA VAL A 110 0.34 6.36 -17.32
C VAL A 110 1.32 7.37 -17.92
N ALA A 111 1.05 8.66 -17.75
CA ALA A 111 1.91 9.73 -18.27
C ALA A 111 3.33 9.71 -17.66
N ALA A 112 3.44 9.42 -16.37
CA ALA A 112 4.74 9.34 -15.71
C ALA A 112 5.54 8.09 -16.11
N ARG A 113 4.87 6.96 -16.37
CA ARG A 113 5.49 5.78 -17.01
C ARG A 113 6.02 6.10 -18.40
N GLU A 114 5.19 6.69 -19.25
CA GLU A 114 5.54 7.02 -20.64
C GLU A 114 6.68 8.03 -20.75
N SER A 115 6.79 8.94 -19.77
CA SER A 115 7.88 9.92 -19.72
C SER A 115 9.14 9.43 -18.99
N GLY A 116 9.13 8.22 -18.42
CA GLY A 116 10.26 7.67 -17.65
C GLY A 116 10.56 8.44 -16.36
N LYS A 117 9.59 9.20 -15.83
CA LYS A 117 9.77 10.10 -14.67
C LYS A 117 9.34 9.49 -13.34
N LEU A 118 9.00 8.21 -13.32
CA LEU A 118 8.48 7.55 -12.13
C LEU A 118 9.63 6.89 -11.35
N GLU A 119 10.23 7.65 -10.42
CA GLU A 119 11.35 7.17 -9.59
C GLU A 119 10.91 6.18 -8.50
N ASP A 120 9.77 6.46 -7.84
CA ASP A 120 9.18 5.61 -6.80
C ASP A 120 7.71 5.33 -7.15
N LEU A 121 7.46 4.09 -7.56
CA LEU A 121 6.14 3.60 -7.96
C LEU A 121 5.11 3.66 -6.83
N LEU A 122 5.53 3.36 -5.60
CA LEU A 122 4.63 3.41 -4.46
C LEU A 122 4.32 4.86 -4.10
N ALA A 123 5.31 5.77 -4.14
CA ALA A 123 5.05 7.19 -3.94
C ALA A 123 4.11 7.76 -5.01
N GLY A 124 4.28 7.37 -6.28
CA GLY A 124 3.38 7.75 -7.37
C GLY A 124 1.95 7.28 -7.13
N TRP A 125 1.76 6.01 -6.73
CA TRP A 125 0.45 5.49 -6.37
C TRP A 125 -0.14 6.19 -5.14
N MET A 126 0.64 6.38 -4.08
CA MET A 126 0.15 6.99 -2.87
C MET A 126 -0.23 8.45 -3.08
N ALA A 127 0.58 9.17 -3.86
CA ALA A 127 0.52 10.61 -4.07
C ALA A 127 0.38 11.37 -2.74
N PRO A 128 1.30 11.17 -1.78
CA PRO A 128 1.23 11.86 -0.49
C PRO A 128 1.30 13.37 -0.69
N PRO A 129 0.75 14.18 0.24
CA PRO A 129 0.82 15.63 0.15
C PRO A 129 2.29 16.10 0.13
N SER A 130 2.55 17.14 -0.65
CA SER A 130 3.85 17.79 -0.77
C SER A 130 4.05 18.76 0.38
N GLU A 131 4.67 18.30 1.48
CA GLU A 131 4.88 19.08 2.70
C GLU A 131 6.32 18.92 3.20
N ALA A 132 7.01 20.05 3.41
CA ALA A 132 8.38 20.04 3.91
C ALA A 132 8.48 19.45 5.33
N GLY A 133 9.47 18.58 5.54
CA GLY A 133 9.65 17.87 6.81
C GLY A 133 8.60 16.79 7.09
N ALA A 134 7.76 16.45 6.11
CA ALA A 134 6.84 15.33 6.19
C ALA A 134 7.40 14.08 5.51
N PHE A 135 7.01 12.92 6.04
CA PHE A 135 7.40 11.62 5.52
C PHE A 135 6.18 10.71 5.42
N ALA A 136 6.08 10.00 4.30
CA ALA A 136 5.10 8.93 4.09
C ALA A 136 5.70 7.59 4.52
N VAL A 137 5.03 6.89 5.44
CA VAL A 137 5.43 5.57 5.93
C VAL A 137 4.30 4.59 5.67
N SER A 138 4.64 3.48 5.01
CA SER A 138 3.66 2.49 4.57
C SER A 138 3.80 1.18 5.34
N PHE A 139 2.68 0.59 5.74
CA PHE A 139 2.57 -0.69 6.43
C PHE A 139 1.55 -1.56 5.74
N ILE A 140 1.84 -2.84 5.64
CA ILE A 140 0.89 -3.84 5.16
C ILE A 140 0.39 -4.59 6.38
N ALA A 141 -0.92 -4.58 6.57
CA ALA A 141 -1.63 -5.36 7.58
C ALA A 141 -2.39 -6.49 6.88
N TYR A 142 -2.28 -7.70 7.38
CA TYR A 142 -2.90 -8.89 6.81
C TYR A 142 -3.47 -9.76 7.92
N ASP A 143 -4.57 -10.44 7.62
CA ASP A 143 -5.21 -11.35 8.57
C ASP A 143 -4.31 -12.58 8.83
N LEU A 144 -4.12 -13.00 10.08
CA LEU A 144 -3.28 -14.18 10.37
C LEU A 144 -3.97 -15.50 10.05
N GLU A 145 -5.30 -15.56 10.07
CA GLU A 145 -6.09 -16.74 9.74
C GLU A 145 -6.28 -16.85 8.22
N ASP A 146 -6.55 -15.72 7.55
CA ASP A 146 -6.93 -15.68 6.13
C ASP A 146 -5.83 -15.14 5.18
N GLY A 147 -4.75 -14.57 5.70
CA GLY A 147 -3.77 -13.76 4.95
C GLY A 147 -2.96 -14.50 3.88
N VAL A 148 -2.96 -15.84 3.89
CA VAL A 148 -2.50 -16.63 2.74
C VAL A 148 -3.62 -17.58 2.36
N SER A 149 -4.51 -17.08 1.51
CA SER A 149 -5.64 -17.86 1.02
C SER A 149 -5.32 -18.50 -0.33
N ARG A 150 -6.11 -19.52 -0.69
CA ARG A 150 -6.21 -19.95 -2.09
C ARG A 150 -7.03 -18.91 -2.85
N LEU A 151 -6.78 -18.81 -4.17
CA LEU A 151 -7.63 -18.01 -5.05
C LEU A 151 -9.11 -18.32 -4.79
N PRO A 152 -9.98 -17.31 -4.63
CA PRO A 152 -11.41 -17.55 -4.49
C PRO A 152 -11.96 -18.21 -5.75
N VAL A 153 -13.18 -18.76 -5.66
CA VAL A 153 -13.82 -19.37 -6.83
C VAL A 153 -14.02 -18.32 -7.93
N GLY A 154 -13.51 -18.60 -9.13
CA GLY A 154 -13.53 -17.64 -10.24
C GLY A 154 -12.81 -18.14 -11.48
N HIS A 155 -12.87 -17.35 -12.55
CA HIS A 155 -12.10 -17.58 -13.77
C HIS A 155 -10.75 -16.89 -13.63
N TRP A 156 -9.73 -17.67 -13.27
CA TRP A 156 -8.35 -17.19 -13.14
C TRP A 156 -7.49 -17.71 -14.30
N PRO A 157 -6.46 -16.96 -14.72
CA PRO A 157 -5.49 -17.41 -15.74
C PRO A 157 -4.77 -18.71 -15.38
N GLY A 158 -4.72 -19.06 -14.09
CA GLY A 158 -4.17 -20.33 -13.63
C GLY A 158 -4.63 -20.73 -12.23
N SER A 159 -4.23 -21.92 -11.81
CA SER A 159 -4.54 -22.50 -10.50
C SER A 159 -3.28 -22.77 -9.69
N GLY A 160 -3.39 -22.83 -8.36
CA GLY A 160 -2.29 -23.21 -7.48
C GLY A 160 -1.32 -22.09 -7.10
N TYR A 161 -1.67 -20.84 -7.42
CA TYR A 161 -0.94 -19.66 -7.00
C TYR A 161 -1.24 -19.34 -5.53
N GLU A 162 -0.22 -18.93 -4.78
CA GLU A 162 -0.43 -18.34 -3.45
C GLU A 162 -0.98 -16.92 -3.60
N PHE A 163 -1.92 -16.57 -2.73
CA PHE A 163 -2.65 -15.32 -2.80
C PHE A 163 -2.70 -14.65 -1.43
N LEU A 164 -2.38 -13.36 -1.40
CA LEU A 164 -2.42 -12.52 -0.19
C LEU A 164 -3.43 -11.40 -0.40
N GLN A 165 -4.39 -11.29 0.52
CA GLN A 165 -5.22 -10.10 0.70
C GLN A 165 -4.73 -9.34 1.92
N ALA A 166 -4.53 -8.05 1.75
CA ALA A 166 -4.03 -7.20 2.82
C ALA A 166 -4.57 -5.77 2.69
N VAL A 167 -4.32 -4.98 3.71
CA VAL A 167 -4.55 -3.53 3.71
C VAL A 167 -3.20 -2.84 3.75
N LEU A 168 -2.95 -1.98 2.77
CA LEU A 168 -1.84 -1.04 2.78
C LEU A 168 -2.30 0.24 3.48
N TRP A 169 -1.75 0.49 4.66
CA TRP A 169 -1.85 1.76 5.35
C TRP A 169 -0.66 2.63 4.99
N THR A 170 -0.89 3.91 4.73
CA THR A 170 0.19 4.89 4.64
C THR A 170 -0.15 6.10 5.49
N ILE A 171 0.67 6.33 6.51
CA ILE A 171 0.59 7.52 7.36
C ILE A 171 1.59 8.56 6.87
N VAL A 172 1.17 9.82 6.87
CA VAL A 172 2.04 10.96 6.57
C VAL A 172 2.21 11.75 7.85
N LEU A 173 3.45 11.84 8.32
CA LEU A 173 3.77 12.51 9.57
C LEU A 173 4.95 13.46 9.44
N ARG A 174 4.97 14.49 10.27
CA ARG A 174 6.16 15.34 10.45
C ARG A 174 7.19 14.60 11.28
N ALA A 175 8.44 14.63 10.84
CA ALA A 175 9.57 14.05 11.57
C ALA A 175 10.88 14.76 11.20
N GLU A 176 11.91 14.56 12.02
CA GLU A 176 13.25 15.10 11.74
C GLU A 176 13.90 14.41 10.53
N ASP A 177 13.72 13.09 10.43
CA ASP A 177 14.26 12.28 9.35
C ASP A 177 13.40 11.03 9.07
N ALA A 178 13.80 10.25 8.06
CA ALA A 178 13.11 9.04 7.64
C ALA A 178 13.11 7.91 8.69
N ALA A 179 14.16 7.81 9.50
CA ALA A 179 14.26 6.77 10.52
C ALA A 179 13.34 7.08 11.70
N ALA A 180 13.35 8.35 12.16
CA ALA A 180 12.43 8.87 13.15
C ALA A 180 10.97 8.73 12.68
N ALA A 181 10.69 9.06 11.41
CA ALA A 181 9.36 8.89 10.84
C ALA A 181 8.89 7.42 10.89
N ARG A 182 9.75 6.47 10.50
CA ARG A 182 9.42 5.04 10.51
C ARG A 182 9.15 4.53 11.92
N ALA A 183 10.04 4.84 12.86
CA ALA A 183 9.89 4.42 14.26
C ALA A 183 8.60 4.98 14.87
N ARG A 184 8.30 6.26 14.61
CA ARG A 184 7.08 6.90 15.08
C ARG A 184 5.83 6.31 14.45
N ALA A 185 5.83 6.08 13.15
CA ALA A 185 4.70 5.45 12.48
C ALA A 185 4.40 4.04 13.02
N GLU A 186 5.43 3.24 13.30
CA GLU A 186 5.26 1.90 13.89
C GLU A 186 4.58 1.96 15.27
N GLU A 187 4.98 2.91 16.11
CA GLU A 187 4.35 3.16 17.42
C GLU A 187 2.86 3.53 17.29
N LEU A 188 2.52 4.35 16.28
CA LEU A 188 1.16 4.85 16.07
C LEU A 188 0.21 3.85 15.40
N LEU A 189 0.75 2.96 14.57
CA LEU A 189 -0.06 2.04 13.77
C LEU A 189 -0.30 0.70 14.45
N VAL A 190 0.68 0.22 15.23
CA VAL A 190 0.64 -1.12 15.82
C VAL A 190 0.09 -1.08 17.24
N THR A 191 -1.07 -1.67 17.46
CA THR A 191 -1.74 -1.67 18.78
C THR A 191 -1.00 -2.56 19.78
N ARG A 192 -0.12 -1.98 20.60
CA ARG A 192 0.63 -2.72 21.63
C ARG A 192 -0.02 -2.65 23.00
N THR A 193 -0.80 -1.61 23.27
CA THR A 193 -1.53 -1.41 24.52
C THR A 193 -2.90 -0.80 24.24
N ARG A 194 -3.80 -0.74 25.23
CA ARG A 194 -5.12 -0.09 25.03
C ARG A 194 -5.04 1.41 24.72
N THR A 195 -3.88 2.03 24.93
CA THR A 195 -3.65 3.47 24.77
C THR A 195 -2.60 3.77 23.71
N SER A 196 -2.10 2.78 22.98
CA SER A 196 -1.08 2.96 21.94
C SER A 196 -1.33 2.06 20.73
N GLY A 197 -1.14 2.62 19.54
CA GLY A 197 -1.49 1.99 18.29
C GLY A 197 -2.99 1.89 18.04
N MET A 198 -3.40 1.82 16.77
CA MET A 198 -4.81 1.93 16.42
C MET A 198 -5.24 1.16 15.16
N LEU A 199 -4.32 0.86 14.24
CA LEU A 199 -4.71 0.38 12.90
C LEU A 199 -4.43 -1.09 12.65
N VAL A 200 -3.46 -1.66 13.38
CA VAL A 200 -3.16 -3.09 13.32
C VAL A 200 -3.43 -3.68 14.69
N HIS A 201 -4.24 -4.72 14.74
CA HIS A 201 -4.47 -5.51 15.95
C HIS A 201 -3.56 -6.75 15.95
N PRO A 202 -2.40 -6.73 16.61
CA PRO A 202 -1.35 -7.74 16.42
C PRO A 202 -1.73 -9.18 16.85
N HIS A 203 -2.85 -9.35 17.55
CA HIS A 203 -3.37 -10.69 17.89
C HIS A 203 -4.28 -11.29 16.81
N MET A 204 -4.77 -10.47 15.88
CA MET A 204 -5.64 -10.88 14.77
C MET A 204 -4.94 -10.70 13.41
N GLU A 205 -4.05 -9.71 13.33
CA GLU A 205 -3.40 -9.29 12.10
C GLU A 205 -1.88 -9.39 12.26
N GLY A 206 -1.22 -9.90 11.22
CA GLY A 206 0.20 -9.70 11.01
C GLY A 206 0.42 -8.35 10.34
N TYR A 207 1.63 -7.80 10.49
CA TYR A 207 2.00 -6.59 9.78
C TYR A 207 3.48 -6.54 9.44
N THR A 208 3.79 -5.73 8.44
CA THR A 208 5.17 -5.45 8.04
C THR A 208 5.29 -4.05 7.45
N ALA A 209 6.42 -3.38 7.73
CA ALA A 209 6.72 -2.06 7.20
C ALA A 209 7.28 -2.17 5.77
N VAL A 210 6.85 -1.27 4.88
CA VAL A 210 7.23 -1.30 3.47
C VAL A 210 8.34 -0.30 3.18
N GLY A 211 9.58 -0.80 3.15
CA GLY A 211 10.76 0.00 2.82
C GLY A 211 11.07 1.12 3.82
N ALA A 212 11.85 2.10 3.37
CA ALA A 212 12.16 3.30 4.15
C ALA A 212 11.00 4.31 4.09
N ALA A 213 10.93 5.19 5.10
CA ALA A 213 10.04 6.34 5.04
C ALA A 213 10.44 7.26 3.88
N ARG A 214 9.45 7.75 3.13
CA ARG A 214 9.67 8.55 1.92
C ARG A 214 9.46 10.01 2.23
N PRO A 215 10.40 10.91 1.91
CA PRO A 215 10.17 12.33 2.06
C PRO A 215 9.03 12.77 1.16
N CYS A 216 8.08 13.51 1.72
CA CYS A 216 7.07 14.24 0.96
C CYS A 216 7.78 15.40 0.25
N LYS A 217 8.33 15.14 -0.95
CA LYS A 217 9.06 16.15 -1.73
C LYS A 217 8.16 17.38 -1.88
N THR A 218 8.66 18.55 -1.46
CA THR A 218 8.10 19.81 -1.92
C THR A 218 8.25 19.81 -3.43
N THR A 219 7.13 19.93 -4.15
CA THR A 219 7.22 20.20 -5.59
C THR A 219 7.95 21.54 -5.68
N THR A 220 9.22 21.51 -6.07
CA THR A 220 9.88 22.72 -6.55
C THR A 220 9.01 23.13 -7.71
N GLU A 221 8.30 24.26 -7.58
CA GLU A 221 7.43 24.78 -8.62
C GLU A 221 8.15 24.61 -9.96
N VAL A 222 7.60 23.79 -10.85
CA VAL A 222 7.97 23.89 -12.25
C VAL A 222 7.33 25.20 -12.71
N GLN A 223 8.05 26.31 -12.51
CA GLN A 223 7.68 27.58 -13.11
C GLN A 223 7.63 27.35 -14.62
N ALA A 224 6.44 27.52 -15.19
CA ALA A 224 6.22 27.56 -16.63
C ALA A 224 6.76 28.86 -17.22
#